data_AF-Q4WNS5-F1
#
_entry.id   AF-Q4WNS5-F1
#
_cell.length_a   1.000
_cell.length_b   1.000
_cell.length_c   1.000
_cell.angle_alpha   90.00
_cell.angle_beta   90.00
_cell.angle_gamma   90.00
#
_symmetry.space_group_name_H-M   'P 1'
#
loop_
_entity.id
_entity.type
_entity.pdbx_description
1 polymer ?
#
loop_
_entity_poly.entity_id
_entity_poly.type
_entity_poly.pdbx_seq_one_letter_code
_entity_poly.pdbx_strand_id
1 'polypeptide(L)'
;MQAVKLIILRFDDLIPEESDVVQTALKRLPPKEAYDRVFRIRRAFQCSVSHTLLPAHEHTKPEEDVEYLSPIIREIERENKERVDLDTLVVRR
;
A
#
# COMPACT_ATOMS: atom_id res chain seq x y z
N MET A 1 -18.32 4.15 -12.43
CA MET A 1 -17.44 3.34 -11.56
C MET A 1 -16.12 4.03 -11.21
N GLN A 2 -15.64 5.04 -11.97
CA GLN A 2 -14.36 5.74 -11.74
C GLN A 2 -14.33 6.68 -10.52
N ALA A 3 -15.47 7.17 -10.03
CA ALA A 3 -15.52 8.19 -8.96
C ALA A 3 -15.26 7.65 -7.54
N VAL A 4 -15.56 6.37 -7.28
CA VAL A 4 -15.38 5.76 -5.94
C VAL A 4 -13.89 5.60 -5.58
N LYS A 5 -13.03 5.51 -6.60
CA LYS A 5 -11.64 5.07 -6.45
C LYS A 5 -10.71 6.13 -5.82
N LEU A 6 -11.01 7.42 -5.94
CA LEU A 6 -10.11 8.51 -5.54
C LEU A 6 -10.50 9.22 -4.24
N ILE A 7 -11.68 8.94 -3.70
CA ILE A 7 -12.26 9.74 -2.62
C ILE A 7 -12.22 9.01 -1.25
N ILE A 8 -12.08 7.68 -1.26
CA ILE A 8 -12.21 6.82 -0.07
C ILE A 8 -10.91 6.12 0.32
N LEU A 9 -10.03 5.92 -0.67
CA LEU A 9 -8.77 5.20 -0.56
C LEU A 9 -7.59 6.18 -0.56
N ARG A 10 -6.46 5.74 -0.02
CA ARG A 10 -5.15 6.35 -0.27
C ARG A 10 -4.52 5.72 -1.51
N PHE A 11 -3.58 6.42 -2.15
CA PHE A 11 -2.89 5.92 -3.34
C PHE A 11 -2.27 4.53 -3.11
N ASP A 12 -1.59 4.34 -1.99
CA ASP A 12 -0.94 3.08 -1.62
C ASP A 12 -1.92 1.90 -1.39
N ASP A 13 -3.21 2.17 -1.15
CA ASP A 13 -4.24 1.11 -1.07
C ASP A 13 -4.51 0.46 -2.44
N LEU A 14 -4.06 1.08 -3.55
CA LEU A 14 -4.26 0.60 -4.91
C LEU A 14 -3.09 -0.24 -5.46
N ILE A 15 -2.02 -0.42 -4.68
CA ILE A 15 -0.86 -1.22 -5.08
C ILE A 15 -1.26 -2.70 -5.13
N PRO A 16 -0.98 -3.42 -6.24
CA PRO A 16 -1.24 -4.87 -6.34
C PRO A 16 -0.52 -5.67 -5.26
N GLU A 17 -1.26 -6.51 -4.53
CA GLU A 17 -0.76 -7.23 -3.36
C GLU A 17 -0.13 -8.59 -3.71
N GLU A 18 -0.16 -9.03 -4.96
CA GLU A 18 0.19 -10.39 -5.36
C GLU A 18 1.71 -10.67 -5.38
N SER A 19 2.55 -9.63 -5.28
CA SER A 19 4.00 -9.80 -5.26
C SER A 19 4.54 -10.12 -3.87
N ASP A 20 5.58 -10.96 -3.80
CA ASP A 20 6.25 -11.29 -2.54
C ASP A 20 6.81 -10.06 -1.80
N VAL A 21 7.26 -9.05 -2.57
CA VAL A 21 7.74 -7.77 -2.04
C VAL A 21 6.62 -7.04 -1.32
N VAL A 22 5.45 -6.89 -1.94
CA VAL A 22 4.30 -6.20 -1.34
C VAL A 22 3.74 -6.99 -0.16
N GLN A 23 3.65 -8.33 -0.26
CA GLN A 23 3.27 -9.19 0.86
C GLN A 23 4.21 -9.02 2.07
N THR A 24 5.52 -8.89 1.82
CA THR A 24 6.50 -8.63 2.87
C THR A 24 6.33 -7.23 3.45
N ALA A 25 6.08 -6.23 2.61
CA ALA A 25 5.82 -4.86 3.04
C ALA A 25 4.58 -4.77 3.95
N LEU A 26 3.49 -5.44 3.57
CA LEU A 26 2.26 -5.51 4.38
C LEU A 26 2.50 -6.15 5.76
N LYS A 27 3.36 -7.18 5.84
CA LYS A 27 3.74 -7.80 7.12
C LYS A 27 4.61 -6.89 8.01
N ARG A 28 5.34 -5.95 7.43
CA ARG A 28 6.17 -4.96 8.16
C ARG A 28 5.39 -3.74 8.63
N LEU A 29 4.15 -3.55 8.17
CA LEU A 29 3.34 -2.41 8.59
C LEU A 29 3.07 -2.43 10.10
N PRO A 30 3.05 -1.26 10.76
CA PRO A 30 2.54 -1.14 12.11
C PRO A 30 1.10 -1.66 12.20
N PRO A 31 0.70 -2.36 13.28
CA PRO A 31 -0.63 -2.96 13.40
C PRO A 31 -1.79 -1.96 13.17
N LYS A 32 -1.61 -0.71 13.60
CA LYS A 32 -2.60 0.36 13.38
C LYS A 32 -2.77 0.69 11.89
N GLU A 33 -1.68 0.89 11.16
CA GLU A 33 -1.74 1.20 9.72
C GLU A 33 -2.33 0.03 8.92
N ALA A 34 -1.97 -1.21 9.29
CA ALA A 34 -2.57 -2.40 8.68
C ALA A 34 -4.09 -2.47 8.90
N TYR A 35 -4.57 -2.15 10.11
CA TYR A 35 -6.00 -2.08 10.39
C TYR A 35 -6.70 -0.96 9.62
N ASP A 36 -6.15 0.26 9.67
CA ASP A 36 -6.72 1.44 9.02
C ASP A 36 -6.81 1.25 7.50
N ARG A 37 -5.80 0.62 6.89
CA ARG A 37 -5.80 0.18 5.49
C ARG A 37 -6.98 -0.73 5.19
N VAL A 38 -7.12 -1.82 5.94
CA VAL A 38 -8.21 -2.80 5.72
C VAL A 38 -9.58 -2.15 5.89
N PHE A 39 -9.72 -1.23 6.85
CA PHE A 39 -10.94 -0.45 7.03
C PHE A 39 -11.28 0.40 5.80
N ARG A 40 -10.32 1.18 5.28
CA ARG A 40 -10.53 1.99 4.05
C ARG A 40 -10.94 1.14 2.86
N ILE A 41 -10.27 0.01 2.65
CA ILE A 41 -10.56 -0.93 1.55
C ILE A 41 -11.97 -1.51 1.68
N ARG A 42 -12.35 -1.99 2.87
CA ARG A 42 -13.70 -2.52 3.11
C ARG A 42 -14.78 -1.45 2.91
N ARG A 43 -14.54 -0.23 3.39
CA ARG A 43 -15.45 0.91 3.22
C ARG A 43 -15.63 1.24 1.73
N ALA A 44 -14.53 1.34 0.98
CA ALA A 44 -14.57 1.59 -0.45
C ALA A 44 -15.31 0.48 -1.21
N PHE A 45 -15.07 -0.79 -0.85
CA PHE A 45 -15.78 -1.93 -1.42
C PHE A 45 -17.29 -1.87 -1.14
N GLN A 46 -17.69 -1.58 0.10
CA GLN A 46 -19.09 -1.42 0.47
C GLN A 46 -19.78 -0.34 -0.36
N CYS A 47 -19.17 0.85 -0.48
CA CYS A 47 -19.67 1.94 -1.31
C CYS A 47 -19.76 1.55 -2.79
N SER A 48 -18.79 0.78 -3.29
CA SER A 48 -18.80 0.29 -4.67
C SER A 48 -19.97 -0.66 -4.92
N VAL A 49 -20.22 -1.62 -4.01
CA VAL A 49 -21.31 -2.59 -4.13
C VAL A 49 -22.67 -1.93 -3.98
N SER A 50 -22.81 -0.97 -3.07
CA SER A 50 -24.08 -0.25 -2.86
C SER A 50 -24.31 0.91 -3.84
N HIS A 51 -23.38 1.16 -4.76
CA HIS A 51 -23.38 2.32 -5.66
C HIS A 51 -23.64 3.65 -4.92
N THR A 52 -23.13 3.77 -3.69
CA THR A 52 -23.32 4.94 -2.82
C THR A 52 -22.00 5.68 -2.65
N LEU A 53 -22.06 6.99 -2.46
CA LEU A 53 -20.90 7.80 -2.11
C LEU A 53 -20.91 8.12 -0.62
N LEU A 54 -19.73 8.27 -0.03
CA LEU A 54 -19.61 8.78 1.33
C LEU A 54 -19.96 10.27 1.40
N PRO A 55 -20.43 10.77 2.56
CA PRO A 55 -20.53 12.20 2.82
C PRO A 55 -19.17 12.91 2.62
N ALA A 56 -19.20 14.16 2.16
CA ALA A 56 -17.98 14.91 1.82
C ALA A 56 -16.97 15.06 2.97
N HIS A 57 -17.44 15.07 4.23
CA HIS A 57 -16.57 15.18 5.40
C HIS A 57 -15.83 13.88 5.76
N GLU A 58 -16.23 12.75 5.18
CA GLU A 58 -15.59 11.43 5.36
C GLU A 58 -14.62 11.07 4.23
N HIS A 59 -14.50 11.95 3.24
CA HIS A 59 -13.58 11.80 2.12
C HIS A 59 -12.14 11.89 2.63
N THR A 60 -11.27 11.04 2.11
CA THR A 60 -9.83 11.13 2.39
C THR A 60 -9.36 12.50 1.95
N LYS A 61 -8.75 13.24 2.86
CA LYS A 61 -8.24 14.58 2.53
C LYS A 61 -6.89 14.47 1.83
N PRO A 62 -6.51 15.44 0.98
CA PRO A 62 -5.21 15.42 0.32
C PRO A 62 -4.03 15.29 1.29
N GLU A 63 -4.10 15.93 2.46
CA GLU A 63 -3.08 15.84 3.50
C GLU A 63 -2.98 14.47 4.18
N GLU A 64 -4.02 13.63 4.07
CA GLU A 64 -4.05 12.28 4.61
C GLU A 64 -3.57 11.25 3.58
N ASP A 65 -3.50 11.60 2.30
CA ASP A 65 -3.02 10.73 1.22
C ASP A 65 -1.49 10.66 1.19
N VAL A 66 -0.94 9.99 2.20
CA VAL A 66 0.50 9.84 2.42
C VAL A 66 0.97 8.43 2.03
N GLU A 67 2.21 8.35 1.53
CA GLU A 67 2.88 7.08 1.24
C GLU A 67 3.18 6.33 2.54
N TYR A 68 2.43 5.28 2.83
CA TYR A 68 2.56 4.47 4.05
C TYR A 68 3.14 3.07 3.79
N LEU A 69 3.03 2.58 2.54
CA LEU A 69 3.48 1.26 2.10
C LEU A 69 4.64 1.38 1.11
N SER A 70 4.59 2.36 0.20
CA SER A 70 5.61 2.62 -0.81
C SER A 70 7.04 2.76 -0.25
N PRO A 71 7.30 3.41 0.90
CA PRO A 71 8.64 3.49 1.47
C PRO A 71 9.20 2.13 1.90
N ILE A 72 8.34 1.26 2.43
CA ILE A 72 8.70 -0.09 2.88
C ILE A 72 8.99 -0.99 1.68
N ILE A 73 8.21 -0.86 0.60
CA ILE A 73 8.46 -1.56 -0.66
C ILE A 73 9.86 -1.22 -1.20
N ARG A 74 10.20 0.07 -1.28
CA ARG A 74 11.52 0.52 -1.76
C ARG A 74 12.67 0.02 -0.89
N GLU A 75 12.46 -0.07 0.42
CA GLU A 75 13.43 -0.65 1.34
C GLU A 75 13.65 -2.14 1.08
N ILE A 76 12.58 -2.92 0.92
CA ILE A 76 12.66 -4.36 0.63
C ILE A 76 13.32 -4.61 -0.74
N GLU A 77 13.00 -3.80 -1.75
CA GLU A 77 13.66 -3.89 -3.06
C GLU A 77 15.16 -3.62 -2.97
N ARG A 78 15.57 -2.63 -2.16
CA ARG A 78 16.98 -2.35 -1.89
C ARG A 78 17.67 -3.50 -1.17
N GLU A 79 17.05 -4.07 -0.14
CA GLU A 79 17.56 -5.25 0.57
C GLU A 79 17.72 -6.46 -0.37
N ASN A 80 16.73 -6.72 -1.22
CA ASN A 80 16.77 -7.80 -2.19
C ASN A 80 17.89 -7.61 -3.22
N LYS A 81 18.07 -6.37 -3.70
CA LYS A 81 19.15 -6.04 -4.61
C LYS A 81 20.51 -6.22 -3.94
N GLU A 82 20.68 -5.72 -2.72
CA GLU A 82 21.91 -5.89 -1.95
C GLU A 82 22.25 -7.38 -1.76
N ARG A 83 21.26 -8.21 -1.43
CA ARG A 83 21.45 -9.66 -1.32
C ARG A 83 21.98 -10.26 -2.62
N VAL A 84 21.38 -9.92 -3.77
CA VAL A 84 21.82 -10.41 -5.08
C VAL A 84 23.24 -9.93 -5.42
N ASP A 85 23.56 -8.67 -5.13
CA ASP A 85 24.87 -8.09 -5.40
C ASP A 85 25.96 -8.78 -4.54
N LEU A 86 25.65 -9.12 -3.28
CA LEU A 86 26.56 -9.85 -2.39
C LEU A 86 26.70 -11.33 -2.78
N ASP A 87 25.61 -12.00 -3.15
CA ASP A 87 25.62 -13.41 -3.58
C ASP A 87 26.44 -13.61 -4.87
N THR A 88 26.55 -12.58 -5.71
CA THR A 88 27.28 -12.61 -6.99
C THR A 88 28.69 -12.03 -6.91
N LEU A 89 29.14 -11.61 -5.73
CA LEU A 89 30.43 -10.93 -5.54
C LEU A 89 31.62 -11.87 -5.77
N VAL A 90 32.39 -11.63 -6.83
CA VAL A 90 33.63 -12.37 -7.12
C VAL A 90 34.83 -11.67 -6.47
N VAL A 91 35.43 -12.30 -5.47
CA VAL A 91 36.66 -11.81 -4.83
C VAL A 91 37.86 -12.13 -5.71
N ARG A 92 38.48 -11.10 -6.29
CA ARG A 92 39.79 -11.23 -6.95
C ARG A 92 40.88 -11.08 -5.89
N ARG A 93 41.75 -12.09 -5.79
CA ARG A 93 42.96 -12.08 -4.95
C ARG A 93 44.11 -11.40 -5.67
#